data_AF-A0AAN8XJ22-F1
#
_entry.id   AF-A0AAN8XJ22-F1
#
_cell.length_a   1.000
_cell.length_b   1.000
_cell.length_c   1.000
_cell.angle_alpha   90.00
_cell.angle_beta   90.00
_cell.angle_gamma   90.00
#
_symmetry.space_group_name_H-M   'P 1'
#
loop_
_entity.id
_entity.type
_entity.pdbx_description
1 polymer ?
#
loop_
_entity_poly.entity_id
_entity_poly.type
_entity_poly.pdbx_seq_one_letter_code
_entity_poly.pdbx_strand_id
1 'polypeptide(L)'
;MRSGSSFTARLLTVAPWTFYTEEPIREYLGDDVAVKDHLKTALNLLRDILQCQFSIRSDYYAKRLTGAHHHNVDTVKLCFMSDILCWDPFYNEIFCQAAQMRLVRLVNMELGFVESLLFDRDYNLKIIHLVRDPRGTLSSRNILKGVHTVHPKFTNVHHVCNRYRSDLTSAIRFARDYPD
;
A
#
# COMPACT_ATOMS: atom_id res chain seq x y z
N MET A 1 0.65 17.29 11.09
CA MET A 1 -0.05 16.06 11.53
C MET A 1 -0.19 15.07 10.37
N ARG A 2 0.37 13.87 10.52
CA ARG A 2 0.32 12.76 9.55
C ARG A 2 -1.06 12.07 9.58
N SER A 3 -1.51 11.56 8.43
CA SER A 3 -2.91 11.17 8.10
C SER A 3 -3.52 9.96 8.84
N GLY A 4 -3.03 9.59 10.03
CA GLY A 4 -3.59 8.47 10.81
C GLY A 4 -3.35 7.07 10.23
N SER A 5 -3.08 6.92 8.93
CA SER A 5 -2.91 5.60 8.29
C SER A 5 -1.75 4.78 8.85
N SER A 6 -0.63 5.40 9.21
CA SER A 6 0.46 4.70 9.92
C SER A 6 0.05 4.26 11.34
N PHE A 7 -0.80 5.03 12.02
CA PHE A 7 -1.33 4.64 13.33
C PHE A 7 -2.31 3.48 13.19
N THR A 8 -3.27 3.55 12.25
CA THR A 8 -4.20 2.45 11.96
C THR A 8 -3.44 1.19 11.59
N ALA A 9 -2.43 1.28 10.71
CA ALA A 9 -1.62 0.14 10.36
C ALA A 9 -0.90 -0.45 11.58
N ARG A 10 -0.27 0.39 12.41
CA ARG A 10 0.40 -0.06 13.63
C ARG A 10 -0.57 -0.71 14.64
N LEU A 11 -1.80 -0.23 14.72
CA LEU A 11 -2.84 -0.82 15.56
C LEU A 11 -3.22 -2.22 15.06
N LEU A 12 -3.39 -2.39 13.74
CA LEU A 12 -3.73 -3.67 13.12
C LEU A 12 -2.56 -4.68 13.15
N THR A 13 -1.32 -4.21 13.26
CA THR A 13 -0.13 -5.06 13.37
C THR A 13 0.27 -5.40 14.81
N VAL A 14 -0.48 -4.96 15.83
CA VAL A 14 -0.29 -5.43 17.21
C VAL A 14 -0.60 -6.93 17.33
N ALA A 15 -1.52 -7.45 16.50
CA ALA A 15 -1.80 -8.88 16.46
C ALA A 15 -0.55 -9.64 15.94
N PRO A 16 -0.06 -10.67 16.67
CA PRO A 16 1.19 -11.34 16.35
C PRO A 16 1.17 -12.16 15.04
N TRP A 17 0.00 -12.34 14.43
CA TRP A 17 -0.18 -13.12 13.21
C TRP A 17 -0.45 -12.25 11.98
N THR A 18 0.02 -10.99 12.00
CA THR A 18 -0.16 -10.04 10.90
C THR A 18 1.15 -9.78 10.16
N PHE A 19 1.22 -10.15 8.88
CA PHE A 19 2.29 -9.73 7.98
C PHE A 19 1.97 -8.35 7.40
N TYR A 20 2.94 -7.43 7.42
CA TYR A 20 2.70 -6.03 7.05
C TYR A 20 3.60 -5.55 5.91
N THR A 21 2.98 -5.06 4.85
CA THR A 21 3.66 -4.52 3.68
C THR A 21 3.35 -3.02 3.51
N GLU A 22 4.40 -2.21 3.57
CA GLU A 22 4.31 -0.75 3.50
C GLU A 22 4.45 -0.22 2.08
N GLU A 23 3.40 0.44 1.59
CA GLU A 23 3.36 1.20 0.33
C GLU A 23 4.10 0.51 -0.85
N PRO A 24 3.84 -0.77 -1.15
CA PRO A 24 4.63 -1.54 -2.13
C PRO A 24 4.63 -0.85 -3.50
N ILE A 25 3.49 -0.35 -3.94
CA ILE A 25 3.35 0.19 -5.29
C ILE A 25 3.74 1.67 -5.42
N ARG A 26 4.38 2.28 -4.41
CA ARG A 26 4.63 3.74 -4.37
C ARG A 26 5.36 4.26 -5.61
N GLU A 27 6.28 3.48 -6.16
CA GLU A 27 7.06 3.86 -7.35
C GLU A 27 6.26 3.83 -8.66
N TYR A 28 5.17 3.07 -8.72
CA TYR A 28 4.28 3.03 -9.88
C TYR A 28 3.29 4.20 -9.94
N LEU A 29 3.33 5.11 -8.95
CA LEU A 29 2.40 6.24 -8.82
C LEU A 29 2.95 7.55 -9.40
N GLY A 30 4.05 7.47 -10.16
CA GLY A 30 4.63 8.58 -10.93
C GLY A 30 3.90 8.83 -12.25
N ASP A 31 4.11 10.02 -12.82
CA ASP A 31 3.37 10.57 -13.97
C ASP A 31 3.89 10.11 -15.36
N ASP A 32 4.73 9.07 -15.43
CA ASP A 32 5.29 8.66 -16.73
C ASP A 32 4.25 8.01 -17.67
N VAL A 33 4.39 8.32 -18.95
CA VAL A 33 3.46 8.09 -20.08
C VAL A 33 3.07 6.61 -20.28
N ALA A 34 3.75 5.66 -19.62
CA ALA A 34 3.41 4.23 -19.59
C ALA A 34 2.37 3.85 -18.50
N VAL A 35 1.46 4.78 -18.17
CA VAL A 35 0.50 4.68 -17.04
C VAL A 35 -0.28 3.38 -17.00
N LYS A 36 -0.75 2.85 -18.15
CA LYS A 36 -1.56 1.61 -18.15
C LYS A 36 -0.75 0.36 -17.80
N ASP A 37 0.47 0.26 -18.33
CA ASP A 37 1.34 -0.90 -18.05
C ASP A 37 1.85 -0.85 -16.60
N HIS A 38 2.12 0.35 -16.06
CA HIS A 38 2.46 0.52 -14.66
C HIS A 38 1.32 0.15 -13.71
N LEU A 39 0.07 0.52 -14.02
CA LEU A 39 -1.08 0.16 -13.19
C LEU A 39 -1.33 -1.36 -13.20
N LYS A 40 -1.21 -2.01 -14.36
CA LYS A 40 -1.35 -3.48 -14.45
C LYS A 40 -0.24 -4.19 -13.68
N THR A 41 0.99 -3.69 -13.80
CA THR A 41 2.15 -4.23 -13.06
C THR A 41 1.96 -4.06 -11.55
N ALA A 42 1.51 -2.88 -11.11
CA ALA A 42 1.20 -2.60 -9.71
C ALA A 42 0.09 -3.52 -9.17
N LEU A 43 -0.96 -3.78 -9.95
CA LEU A 43 -2.03 -4.71 -9.57
C LEU A 43 -1.51 -6.15 -9.46
N ASN A 44 -0.70 -6.60 -10.41
CA ASN A 44 -0.09 -7.94 -10.34
C ASN A 44 0.82 -8.06 -9.12
N LEU A 45 1.63 -7.05 -8.84
CA LEU A 45 2.46 -7.03 -7.63
C LEU A 45 1.61 -7.11 -6.35
N LEU A 46 0.47 -6.41 -6.28
CA LEU A 46 -0.45 -6.55 -5.14
C LEU A 46 -1.03 -7.96 -5.02
N ARG A 47 -1.36 -8.62 -6.13
CA ARG A 47 -1.79 -10.04 -6.11
C ARG A 47 -0.70 -10.93 -5.55
N ASP A 48 0.52 -10.78 -6.06
CA ASP A 48 1.68 -11.56 -5.62
C ASP A 48 1.94 -11.35 -4.11
N ILE A 49 1.80 -10.11 -3.60
CA ILE A 49 1.90 -9.82 -2.15
C ILE A 49 0.81 -10.53 -1.35
N LEU A 50 -0.44 -10.42 -1.79
CA LEU A 50 -1.58 -11.02 -1.08
C LEU A 50 -1.51 -12.56 -1.08
N GLN A 51 -0.85 -13.15 -2.06
CA GLN A 51 -0.58 -14.58 -2.17
C GLN A 51 0.78 -15.01 -1.59
N CYS A 52 1.53 -14.07 -0.99
CA CYS A 52 2.87 -14.28 -0.46
C CYS A 52 3.91 -14.81 -1.46
N GLN A 53 3.82 -14.46 -2.73
CA GLN A 53 4.77 -14.89 -3.77
C GLN A 53 5.96 -13.92 -3.88
N PHE A 54 6.79 -13.84 -2.83
CA PHE A 54 7.93 -12.91 -2.81
C PHE A 54 9.11 -13.45 -3.62
N SER A 55 9.33 -14.76 -3.62
CA SER A 55 10.47 -15.40 -4.31
C SER A 55 10.44 -15.19 -5.82
N ILE A 56 9.25 -15.13 -6.42
CA ILE A 56 9.04 -14.88 -7.87
C ILE A 56 9.38 -13.43 -8.24
N ARG A 57 9.35 -12.52 -7.28
CA ARG A 57 9.62 -11.07 -7.44
C ARG A 57 10.89 -10.66 -6.70
N SER A 58 11.89 -11.53 -6.71
CA SER A 58 13.11 -11.37 -5.92
C SER A 58 13.88 -10.10 -6.25
N ASP A 59 13.84 -9.63 -7.50
CA ASP A 59 14.42 -8.37 -7.96
C ASP A 59 13.75 -7.14 -7.34
N TYR A 60 12.42 -7.11 -7.37
CA TYR A 60 11.62 -6.05 -6.76
C TYR A 60 11.85 -6.00 -5.25
N TYR A 61 11.78 -7.17 -4.59
CA TYR A 61 11.94 -7.23 -3.14
C TYR A 61 13.38 -7.01 -2.69
N ALA A 62 14.41 -7.45 -3.42
CA ALA A 62 15.78 -7.14 -3.08
C ALA A 62 16.00 -5.61 -3.02
N LYS A 63 15.46 -4.86 -3.99
CA LYS A 63 15.55 -3.38 -4.02
C LYS A 63 14.66 -2.70 -2.98
N ARG A 64 13.47 -3.25 -2.72
CA ARG A 64 12.48 -2.65 -1.83
C ARG A 64 12.78 -2.93 -0.37
N LEU A 65 13.21 -4.16 -0.07
CA LEU A 65 13.64 -4.58 1.23
C LEU A 65 14.80 -3.68 1.61
N THR A 66 15.89 -3.56 0.83
CA THR A 66 17.13 -2.73 1.08
C THR A 66 16.97 -1.25 1.48
N GLY A 67 15.76 -0.72 1.66
CA GLY A 67 15.49 0.68 2.00
C GLY A 67 14.52 0.90 3.17
N ALA A 68 13.95 2.10 3.23
CA ALA A 68 13.18 2.63 4.36
C ALA A 68 11.75 2.06 4.55
N HIS A 69 11.47 0.84 4.09
CA HIS A 69 10.09 0.32 4.00
C HIS A 69 9.84 -0.94 4.83
N HIS A 70 10.74 -1.25 5.76
CA HIS A 70 10.51 -2.26 6.78
C HIS A 70 9.58 -1.70 7.85
N HIS A 71 8.40 -2.29 7.93
CA HIS A 71 7.50 -1.99 9.04
C HIS A 71 6.85 -3.24 9.64
N ASN A 72 7.14 -4.43 9.11
CA ASN A 72 6.82 -5.64 9.86
C ASN A 72 7.88 -5.79 10.97
N VAL A 73 7.39 -5.82 12.21
CA VAL A 73 8.24 -5.81 13.41
C VAL A 73 9.08 -7.09 13.49
N ASP A 74 8.56 -8.21 13.00
CA ASP A 74 9.24 -9.51 13.07
C ASP A 74 10.34 -9.63 12.00
N THR A 75 10.13 -9.08 10.80
CA THR A 75 11.23 -8.94 9.84
C THR A 75 12.32 -8.00 10.33
N VAL A 76 11.97 -6.86 10.95
CA VAL A 76 12.94 -5.96 11.58
C VAL A 76 13.75 -6.66 12.68
N LYS A 77 13.10 -7.47 13.52
CA LYS A 77 13.80 -8.30 14.55
C LYS A 77 14.78 -9.28 13.92
N LEU A 78 14.46 -9.87 12.78
CA LEU A 78 15.39 -10.74 12.04
C LEU A 78 16.58 -9.97 11.50
N CYS A 79 16.39 -8.74 11.02
CA CYS A 79 17.51 -7.90 10.56
C CYS A 79 18.54 -7.68 11.68
N PHE A 80 18.11 -7.56 12.94
CA PHE A 80 19.03 -7.48 14.08
C PHE A 80 19.88 -8.75 14.29
N MET A 81 19.37 -9.92 13.87
CA MET A 81 20.09 -11.19 13.98
C MET A 81 20.96 -11.48 12.76
N SER A 82 20.48 -11.11 11.57
CA SER A 82 21.24 -11.20 10.32
C SER A 82 20.64 -10.29 9.27
N ASP A 83 21.42 -9.32 8.82
CA ASP A 83 21.04 -8.41 7.74
C ASP A 83 20.64 -9.21 6.49
N ILE A 84 21.45 -10.20 6.10
CA ILE A 84 21.24 -10.98 4.87
C ILE A 84 19.87 -11.67 4.86
N LEU A 85 19.44 -12.25 5.99
CA LEU A 85 18.18 -12.97 6.08
C LEU A 85 16.96 -12.06 5.97
N CYS A 86 17.10 -10.80 6.40
CA CYS A 86 16.04 -9.82 6.36
C CYS A 86 15.76 -9.28 4.94
N TRP A 87 16.80 -9.18 4.11
CA TRP A 87 16.68 -8.75 2.71
C TRP A 87 16.26 -9.87 1.76
N ASP A 88 16.22 -11.11 2.24
CA ASP A 88 15.93 -12.26 1.41
C ASP A 88 14.40 -12.40 1.18
N PRO A 89 13.94 -12.37 -0.08
CA PRO A 89 12.53 -12.52 -0.43
C PRO A 89 11.92 -13.84 0.07
N PHE A 90 12.70 -14.92 0.12
CA PHE A 90 12.26 -16.23 0.57
C PHE A 90 11.82 -16.21 2.04
N TYR A 91 12.55 -15.51 2.90
CA TYR A 91 12.18 -15.39 4.31
C TYR A 91 10.89 -14.58 4.47
N ASN A 92 10.76 -13.47 3.75
CA ASN A 92 9.53 -12.68 3.77
C ASN A 92 8.31 -13.49 3.30
N GLU A 93 8.49 -14.36 2.30
CA GLU A 93 7.49 -15.33 1.87
C GLU A 93 7.09 -16.30 2.98
N ILE A 94 8.05 -16.90 3.68
CA ILE A 94 7.76 -17.79 4.82
C ILE A 94 6.96 -17.06 5.92
N PHE A 95 7.38 -15.86 6.33
CA PHE A 95 6.66 -15.10 7.36
C PHE A 95 5.27 -14.67 6.91
N CYS A 96 5.12 -14.28 5.64
CA CYS A 96 3.82 -13.95 5.08
C CYS A 96 2.90 -15.17 5.01
N GLN A 97 3.41 -16.34 4.61
CA GLN A 97 2.63 -17.59 4.54
C GLN A 97 2.22 -18.07 5.93
N ALA A 98 3.09 -17.91 6.93
CA ALA A 98 2.80 -18.23 8.33
C ALA A 98 1.81 -17.27 8.99
N ALA A 99 1.65 -16.05 8.47
CA ALA A 99 0.72 -15.06 9.01
C ALA A 99 -0.73 -15.41 8.67
N GLN A 100 -1.63 -15.20 9.64
CA GLN A 100 -3.07 -15.36 9.47
C GLN A 100 -3.68 -14.18 8.73
N MET A 101 -3.10 -12.98 8.91
CA MET A 101 -3.57 -11.75 8.29
C MET A 101 -2.45 -11.09 7.49
N ARG A 102 -2.79 -10.62 6.29
CA ARG A 102 -1.90 -9.86 5.42
C ARG A 102 -2.42 -8.44 5.33
N LEU A 103 -1.63 -7.49 5.79
CA LEU A 103 -1.98 -6.08 5.77
C LEU A 103 -1.09 -5.34 4.77
N VAL A 104 -1.71 -4.73 3.76
CA VAL A 104 -1.03 -3.89 2.79
C VAL A 104 -1.50 -2.45 2.97
N ARG A 105 -0.58 -1.54 3.30
CA ARG A 105 -0.91 -0.11 3.38
C ARG A 105 -0.59 0.58 2.07
N LEU A 106 -1.60 1.19 1.46
CA LEU A 106 -1.47 2.03 0.27
C LEU A 106 -1.73 3.49 0.62
N VAL A 107 -1.02 4.41 -0.02
CA VAL A 107 -1.19 5.85 0.17
C VAL A 107 -1.31 6.55 -1.17
N ASN A 108 -2.14 7.59 -1.19
CA ASN A 108 -2.41 8.43 -2.36
C ASN A 108 -3.07 7.71 -3.56
N MET A 109 -3.68 6.54 -3.33
CA MET A 109 -4.44 5.79 -4.33
C MET A 109 -5.92 6.20 -4.40
N GLU A 110 -6.52 6.00 -5.57
CA GLU A 110 -7.97 6.02 -5.73
C GLU A 110 -8.55 4.66 -5.33
N LEU A 111 -9.71 4.65 -4.69
CA LEU A 111 -10.36 3.43 -4.21
C LEU A 111 -10.70 2.47 -5.35
N GLY A 112 -11.12 3.01 -6.50
CA GLY A 112 -11.43 2.22 -7.69
C GLY A 112 -10.25 1.40 -8.24
N PHE A 113 -9.00 1.77 -7.92
CA PHE A 113 -7.82 1.05 -8.39
C PHE A 113 -7.81 -0.41 -7.94
N VAL A 114 -8.19 -0.67 -6.68
CA VAL A 114 -8.15 -2.02 -6.09
C VAL A 114 -9.42 -2.84 -6.35
N GLU A 115 -10.38 -2.32 -7.11
CA GLU A 115 -11.65 -3.01 -7.40
C GLU A 115 -11.42 -4.40 -8.01
N SER A 116 -10.47 -4.50 -8.95
CA SER A 116 -10.15 -5.77 -9.60
C SER A 116 -9.60 -6.86 -8.66
N LEU A 117 -9.18 -6.47 -7.45
CA LEU A 117 -8.75 -7.40 -6.42
C LEU A 117 -9.94 -7.91 -5.60
N LEU A 118 -11.03 -7.15 -5.47
CA LEU A 118 -12.24 -7.59 -4.75
C LEU A 118 -12.97 -8.75 -5.45
N PHE A 119 -12.82 -8.89 -6.76
CA PHE A 119 -13.43 -9.98 -7.53
C PHE A 119 -12.73 -11.33 -7.34
N ASP A 120 -11.47 -11.32 -6.91
CA ASP A 120 -10.66 -12.51 -6.82
C ASP A 120 -11.04 -13.32 -5.57
N ARG A 121 -11.41 -14.59 -5.77
CA ARG A 121 -11.89 -15.45 -4.68
C ARG A 121 -10.74 -16.10 -3.90
N ASP A 122 -9.51 -15.96 -4.39
CA ASP A 122 -8.34 -16.56 -3.76
C ASP A 122 -7.99 -15.91 -2.42
N TYR A 123 -8.56 -14.73 -2.11
CA TYR A 123 -8.32 -14.03 -0.86
C TYR A 123 -9.57 -13.31 -0.34
N ASN A 124 -9.84 -13.42 0.96
CA ASN A 124 -10.90 -12.70 1.65
C ASN A 124 -10.46 -11.24 1.91
N LEU A 125 -10.39 -10.44 0.84
CA LEU A 125 -9.88 -9.08 0.88
C LEU A 125 -10.88 -8.15 1.57
N LYS A 126 -10.41 -7.46 2.61
CA LYS A 126 -11.13 -6.35 3.26
C LYS A 126 -10.39 -5.04 3.01
N ILE A 127 -11.13 -4.01 2.62
CA ILE A 127 -10.57 -2.68 2.33
C ILE A 127 -10.98 -1.71 3.43
N ILE A 128 -9.98 -1.10 4.08
CA ILE A 128 -10.18 0.01 5.00
C ILE A 128 -9.80 1.31 4.27
N HIS A 129 -10.79 2.05 3.80
CA HIS A 129 -10.56 3.31 3.09
C HIS A 129 -10.53 4.49 4.08
N LEU A 130 -9.34 5.00 4.36
CA LEU A 130 -9.15 6.13 5.28
C LEU A 130 -9.26 7.47 4.54
N VAL A 131 -10.33 8.20 4.82
CA VAL A 131 -10.59 9.54 4.28
C VAL A 131 -10.14 10.60 5.28
N ARG A 132 -9.48 11.66 4.79
CA ARG A 132 -9.09 12.83 5.59
C ARG A 132 -9.81 14.06 5.07
N ASP A 133 -9.93 15.12 5.87
CA ASP A 133 -10.34 16.42 5.33
C ASP A 133 -9.42 16.83 4.14
N PRO A 134 -9.97 17.14 2.95
CA PRO A 134 -9.18 17.52 1.78
C PRO A 134 -8.40 18.82 2.00
N ARG A 135 -8.92 19.76 2.79
CA ARG A 135 -8.21 21.00 3.18
C ARG A 135 -6.98 20.68 4.00
N GLY A 136 -7.12 19.76 4.97
CA GLY A 136 -5.99 19.29 5.79
C GLY A 136 -4.94 18.53 4.96
N THR A 137 -5.39 17.75 3.97
CA THR A 137 -4.50 17.05 3.03
C THR A 137 -3.70 18.03 2.18
N LEU A 138 -4.37 19.03 1.58
CA LEU A 138 -3.74 20.07 0.77
C LEU A 138 -2.75 20.92 1.59
N SER A 139 -3.16 21.38 2.78
CA SER A 139 -2.30 22.13 3.70
C SER A 139 -1.04 21.34 4.05
N SER A 140 -1.17 20.07 4.42
CA SER A 140 -0.03 19.20 4.73
C SER A 140 0.92 19.05 3.54
N ARG A 141 0.39 18.88 2.33
CA ARG A 141 1.22 18.69 1.12
C ARG A 141 1.88 19.99 0.67
N ASN A 142 1.24 21.14 0.87
CA ASN A 142 1.85 22.45 0.60
C ASN A 142 3.02 22.73 1.55
N ILE A 143 2.93 22.33 2.81
CA ILE A 143 4.07 22.39 3.74
C ILE A 143 5.20 21.47 3.26
N LEU A 144 4.86 20.24 2.84
CA LEU A 144 5.86 19.27 2.38
C LEU A 144 6.54 19.67 1.07
N LYS A 145 5.91 20.46 0.19
CA LYS A 145 6.55 21.00 -1.02
C LYS A 145 7.84 21.77 -0.74
N GLY A 146 7.94 22.40 0.44
CA GLY A 146 9.15 23.11 0.86
C GLY A 146 10.28 22.21 1.32
N VAL A 147 10.02 20.91 1.54
CA VAL A 147 10.97 19.96 2.16
C VAL A 147 11.24 18.74 1.25
N HIS A 148 10.26 18.34 0.45
CA HIS A 148 10.31 17.19 -0.44
C HIS A 148 9.68 17.50 -1.80
N THR A 149 10.12 16.79 -2.83
CA THR A 149 9.47 16.79 -4.14
C THR A 149 8.08 16.18 -4.04
N VAL A 150 7.07 17.05 -3.94
CA VAL A 150 5.66 16.65 -4.01
C VAL A 150 5.16 16.88 -5.42
N HIS A 151 4.65 15.80 -6.04
CA HIS A 151 4.13 15.88 -7.39
C HIS A 151 3.00 16.95 -7.50
N PRO A 152 3.01 17.84 -8.52
CA PRO A 152 2.04 18.93 -8.65
C PRO A 152 0.57 18.49 -8.53
N LYS A 153 0.23 17.34 -9.13
CA LYS A 153 -1.09 16.69 -9.06
C LYS A 153 -1.61 16.54 -7.63
N PHE A 154 -0.73 16.22 -6.67
CA PHE A 154 -1.12 16.01 -5.28
C PHE A 154 -1.40 17.31 -4.52
N THR A 155 -0.99 18.45 -5.05
CA THR A 155 -1.27 19.78 -4.46
C THR A 155 -2.33 20.58 -5.21
N ASN A 156 -2.76 20.09 -6.37
CA ASN A 156 -3.82 20.71 -7.14
C ASN A 156 -5.19 20.41 -6.50
N VAL A 157 -5.93 21.46 -6.18
CA VAL A 157 -7.24 21.37 -5.52
C VAL A 157 -8.24 20.56 -6.34
N HIS A 158 -8.32 20.81 -7.66
CA HIS A 158 -9.23 20.08 -8.54
C HIS A 158 -8.92 18.59 -8.59
N HIS A 159 -7.65 18.21 -8.70
CA HIS A 159 -7.26 16.80 -8.69
C HIS A 159 -7.62 16.11 -7.36
N VAL A 160 -7.36 16.76 -6.22
CA VAL A 160 -7.72 16.20 -4.91
C VAL A 160 -9.24 16.05 -4.77
N CYS A 161 -10.01 17.07 -5.13
CA CYS A 161 -11.48 17.00 -5.06
C CYS A 161 -12.06 15.96 -6.01
N ASN A 162 -11.53 15.85 -7.24
CA ASN A 162 -11.99 14.86 -8.21
C ASN A 162 -11.72 13.44 -7.73
N ARG A 163 -10.54 13.19 -7.12
CA ARG A 163 -10.25 11.90 -6.50
C ARG A 163 -11.26 11.56 -5.41
N TYR A 164 -11.59 12.48 -4.51
CA TYR A 164 -12.56 12.22 -3.43
C TYR A 164 -13.96 11.91 -3.96
N ARG A 165 -14.38 12.57 -5.05
CA ARG A 165 -15.66 12.28 -5.72
C ARG A 165 -15.65 10.89 -6.38
N SER A 166 -14.54 10.54 -7.03
CA SER A 166 -14.31 9.20 -7.59
C SER A 166 -14.37 8.14 -6.47
N ASP A 167 -13.63 8.35 -5.38
CA ASP A 167 -13.60 7.45 -4.21
C ASP A 167 -14.98 7.29 -3.58
N LEU A 168 -15.76 8.36 -3.42
CA LEU A 168 -17.14 8.29 -2.92
C LEU A 168 -18.03 7.44 -3.84
N THR A 169 -17.89 7.61 -5.16
CA THR A 169 -18.66 6.86 -6.15
C THR A 169 -18.28 5.37 -6.10
N SER A 170 -16.98 5.06 -6.03
CA SER A 170 -16.48 3.70 -5.83
C SER A 170 -16.93 3.11 -4.50
N ALA A 171 -16.94 3.88 -3.40
CA ALA A 171 -17.36 3.38 -2.09
C ALA A 171 -18.84 2.99 -2.08
N ILE A 172 -19.72 3.81 -2.68
CA ILE A 172 -21.15 3.48 -2.83
C ILE A 172 -21.32 2.21 -3.67
N ARG A 173 -20.56 2.10 -4.77
CA ARG A 173 -20.57 0.90 -5.62
C ARG A 173 -20.10 -0.33 -4.85
N PHE A 174 -18.97 -0.23 -4.14
CA PHE A 174 -18.41 -1.36 -3.41
C PHE A 174 -19.32 -1.83 -2.28
N ALA A 175 -19.94 -0.91 -1.55
CA ALA A 175 -20.91 -1.27 -0.51
C ALA A 175 -22.13 -2.01 -1.05
N ARG A 176 -22.52 -1.75 -2.31
CA ARG A 176 -23.62 -2.44 -2.99
C ARG A 176 -23.18 -3.79 -3.57
N ASP A 177 -22.03 -3.84 -4.21
CA ASP A 177 -21.58 -4.98 -5.02
C ASP A 177 -20.75 -5.99 -4.18
N TYR A 178 -20.18 -5.56 -3.05
CA TYR A 178 -19.38 -6.37 -2.10
C TYR A 178 -19.76 -6.04 -0.63
N PRO A 179 -20.95 -6.43 -0.16
CA PRO A 179 -21.44 -6.08 1.18
C PRO A 179 -20.74 -6.81 2.33
N ASP A 180 -20.02 -7.90 2.06
CA ASP A 180 -19.39 -8.76 3.06
C ASP A 180 -17.91 -8.41 3.31
#